data_AF-A0A1G0ZDM9-F1
#
_entry.id   AF-A0A1G0ZDM9-F1
#
_cell.length_a   1.000
_cell.length_b   1.000
_cell.length_c   1.000
_cell.angle_alpha   90.00
_cell.angle_beta   90.00
_cell.angle_gamma   90.00
#
_symmetry.space_group_name_H-M   'P 1'
#
loop_
_entity.id
_entity.type
_entity.pdbx_description
1 polymer ?
#
loop_
_entity_poly.entity_id
_entity_poly.type
_entity_poly.pdbx_seq_one_letter_code
_entity_poly.pdbx_strand_id
1 'polypeptide(L)'
;MCSAVLMHLPKEQLFDASFTIRRILRDKGRFLMSVPLADETIDSCSNRDSSGRLFNGITPENFQLMFERIGFSLISRWENKDTLGREHRRWAVMLFKLESDSGSRPIDTIESVLNKDRKVATYKLALFRALAELAMTNYSLAIWRRDGNVSLPIENIAEKWIEYYWPIFESEKFIPQIQAESEKGRPVAFRELLSKLIEASKLTGGLSGFASFAINSRNRELTKEVSLIYRRLLSKIKTTLVDGPIKHAGGIGEDSVFDYDNGYIVIPHGIWMELSLMGHWIQDATILRWGELTAKISKGCIKPSEVIDCLLTVPIPEREIYSAKSFYDGLKQKECVWSGRSISKEYEVDHAIPFSLWKNNDLWNLFPTSSTENRNKKDKLPENFVIKRSKGTIVEYWKLMRERYPVRFEYEAGKFSGISFRNNKNWENILFANFAEAIEITAIQRGVERWQPASFSANGADRTNSRKQTDAECDDMPKITIRFFPSLDVACGFFRHEGSFLPHENADFAESIDVDNPHGNIDPSRHFAVKASGNSMDGGNAPIKNGDMLLLEKNEGGSVSNQIFAVEYRDEFGGTSYVLKRVEKDTFGQYCLVSLNKDYKDRAIPVNPENMFPFARLIKNLGKQG
;
A
#
# COMPACT_ATOMS: atom_id res chain seq x y z
N MET A 1 24.32 -6.07 23.35
CA MET A 1 24.75 -5.31 22.17
C MET A 1 26.12 -5.82 21.78
N CYS A 2 26.32 -6.25 20.53
CA CYS A 2 27.61 -6.61 19.96
C CYS A 2 28.13 -5.43 19.14
N SER A 3 29.43 -5.12 19.20
CA SER A 3 30.05 -4.06 18.40
C SER A 3 31.29 -4.62 17.72
N ALA A 4 31.42 -4.48 16.40
CA ALA A 4 32.56 -5.01 15.67
C ALA A 4 32.94 -4.16 14.45
N VAL A 5 34.18 -4.35 13.99
CA VAL A 5 34.67 -3.89 12.68
C VAL A 5 35.03 -5.11 11.86
N LEU A 6 34.39 -5.27 10.70
CA LEU A 6 34.60 -6.44 9.84
C LEU A 6 35.52 -6.15 8.65
N MET A 7 35.97 -4.90 8.49
CA MET A 7 36.77 -4.44 7.35
C MET A 7 38.11 -5.18 7.19
N HIS A 8 38.65 -5.77 8.26
CA HIS A 8 39.93 -6.49 8.24
C HIS A 8 39.79 -7.98 7.94
N LEU A 9 38.56 -8.50 7.84
CA LEU A 9 38.34 -9.89 7.48
C LEU A 9 38.40 -10.06 5.96
N PRO A 10 39.08 -11.10 5.45
CA PRO A 10 38.99 -11.52 4.06
C PRO A 10 37.53 -11.78 3.67
N LYS A 11 37.19 -11.52 2.41
CA LYS A 11 35.80 -11.64 1.91
C LYS A 11 35.23 -13.03 2.14
N GLU A 12 36.09 -14.04 2.06
CA GLU A 12 35.78 -15.46 2.23
C GLU A 12 35.34 -15.79 3.68
N GLN A 13 35.75 -14.99 4.66
CA GLN A 13 35.44 -15.21 6.08
C GLN A 13 34.28 -14.34 6.59
N LEU A 14 33.85 -13.35 5.80
CA LEU A 14 32.84 -12.38 6.23
C LEU A 14 31.50 -13.02 6.56
N PHE A 15 31.08 -14.00 5.76
CA PHE A 15 29.81 -14.69 6.01
C PHE A 15 29.84 -15.48 7.32
N ASP A 16 30.89 -16.28 7.54
CA ASP A 16 31.05 -17.07 8.77
C ASP A 16 31.13 -16.17 10.02
N ALA A 17 31.83 -15.04 9.94
CA ALA A 17 31.87 -14.06 11.00
C ALA A 17 30.49 -13.44 11.28
N SER A 18 29.78 -13.03 10.22
CA SER A 18 28.43 -12.46 10.33
C SER A 18 27.43 -13.45 10.91
N PHE A 19 27.49 -14.72 10.49
CA PHE A 19 26.66 -15.79 11.01
C PHE A 19 27.02 -16.17 12.45
N THR A 20 28.29 -16.07 12.84
CA THR A 20 28.71 -16.23 14.24
C THR A 20 28.15 -15.12 15.12
N ILE A 21 28.21 -13.85 14.66
CA ILE A 21 27.58 -12.71 15.35
C ILE A 21 26.08 -12.96 15.56
N ARG A 22 25.39 -13.48 14.53
CA ARG A 22 23.99 -13.88 14.63
C ARG A 22 23.76 -14.89 15.76
N ARG A 23 24.55 -15.98 15.81
CA ARG A 23 24.38 -17.09 16.76
C ARG A 23 24.59 -16.70 18.23
N ILE A 24 25.41 -15.68 18.50
CA ILE A 24 25.71 -15.24 19.87
C ILE A 24 24.73 -14.17 20.38
N LEU A 25 23.96 -13.55 19.48
CA LEU A 25 22.93 -12.57 19.84
C LEU A 25 21.62 -13.28 20.17
N ARG A 26 20.96 -12.80 21.24
CA ARG A 26 19.59 -13.20 21.60
C ARG A 26 18.57 -12.46 20.74
N ASP A 27 17.31 -12.87 20.85
CA ASP A 27 16.16 -12.15 20.31
C ASP A 27 16.23 -10.64 20.54
N LYS A 28 15.96 -9.89 19.46
CA LYS A 28 15.99 -8.42 19.45
C LYS A 28 17.37 -7.84 19.84
N GLY A 29 18.41 -8.67 19.84
CA GLY A 29 19.80 -8.29 20.12
C GLY A 29 20.33 -7.30 19.10
N ARG A 30 21.10 -6.31 19.55
CA ARG A 30 21.63 -5.24 18.70
C ARG A 30 23.07 -5.51 18.29
N PHE A 31 23.37 -5.26 17.02
CA PHE A 31 24.72 -5.31 16.45
C PHE A 31 25.09 -3.95 15.87
N LEU A 32 26.20 -3.39 16.33
CA LEU A 32 26.75 -2.12 15.87
C LEU A 32 27.99 -2.41 15.01
N MET A 33 28.02 -1.89 13.80
CA MET A 33 29.15 -2.07 12.89
C MET A 33 29.64 -0.74 12.36
N SER A 34 30.96 -0.57 12.30
CA SER A 34 31.59 0.56 11.62
C SER A 34 32.31 0.09 10.36
N VAL A 35 32.06 0.79 9.25
CA VAL A 35 32.58 0.51 7.90
C VAL A 35 33.23 1.78 7.37
N PRO A 36 34.47 1.74 6.87
CA PRO A 36 35.09 2.90 6.24
C PRO A 36 34.42 3.18 4.88
N LEU A 37 34.06 4.44 4.60
CA LEU A 37 33.37 4.86 3.37
C LEU A 37 34.33 5.18 2.22
N ALA A 38 35.47 5.76 2.55
CA ALA A 38 36.54 6.08 1.63
C ALA A 38 37.83 6.29 2.44
N ASP A 39 38.94 5.82 1.89
CA ASP A 39 40.29 6.09 2.40
C ASP A 39 41.28 5.95 1.25
N GLU A 40 41.78 7.09 0.77
CA GLU A 40 42.74 7.18 -0.35
C GLU A 40 44.11 6.56 -0.02
N THR A 41 44.35 6.23 1.24
CA THR A 41 45.61 5.59 1.68
C THR A 41 45.60 4.07 1.48
N ILE A 42 44.48 3.48 1.07
CA ILE A 42 44.36 2.05 0.79
C ILE A 42 44.70 1.79 -0.68
N ASP A 43 45.70 0.93 -0.91
CA ASP A 43 46.09 0.52 -2.25
C ASP A 43 44.96 -0.29 -2.93
N SER A 44 44.47 0.18 -4.07
CA SER A 44 43.32 -0.42 -4.77
C SER A 44 43.60 -1.81 -5.33
N CYS A 45 44.87 -2.15 -5.58
CA CYS A 45 45.28 -3.45 -6.12
C CYS A 45 45.34 -4.53 -5.05
N SER A 46 45.90 -4.21 -3.89
CA SER A 46 46.13 -5.14 -2.77
C SER A 46 45.08 -5.05 -1.67
N ASN A 47 44.24 -3.99 -1.67
CA ASN A 47 43.29 -3.66 -0.61
C ASN A 47 43.97 -3.54 0.76
N ARG A 48 45.21 -3.02 0.80
CA ARG A 48 45.98 -2.88 2.03
C ARG A 48 46.46 -1.46 2.22
N ASP A 49 46.57 -1.05 3.48
CA ASP A 49 47.22 0.21 3.84
C ASP A 49 48.75 0.08 3.88
N SER A 50 49.44 1.19 4.15
CA SER A 50 50.90 1.25 4.27
C SER A 50 51.48 0.39 5.40
N SER A 51 50.66 -0.05 6.36
CA SER A 51 51.03 -0.99 7.44
C SER A 51 50.71 -2.44 7.10
N GLY A 52 50.22 -2.72 5.89
CA GLY A 52 49.85 -4.05 5.42
C GLY A 52 48.51 -4.56 5.95
N ARG A 53 47.69 -3.74 6.62
CA ARG A 53 46.36 -4.16 7.11
C ARG A 53 45.39 -4.27 5.95
N LEU A 54 44.63 -5.37 5.91
CA LEU A 54 43.60 -5.59 4.89
C LEU A 54 42.40 -4.68 5.14
N PHE A 55 41.86 -4.07 4.08
CA PHE A 55 40.56 -3.42 4.07
C PHE A 55 39.75 -4.03 2.93
N ASN A 56 38.80 -4.90 3.25
CA ASN A 56 38.11 -5.73 2.27
C ASN A 56 37.27 -4.99 1.21
N GLY A 57 37.15 -3.65 1.29
CA GLY A 57 36.48 -2.82 0.30
C GLY A 57 34.97 -3.08 0.19
N ILE A 58 34.36 -3.72 1.20
CA ILE A 58 32.93 -3.98 1.22
C ILE A 58 32.19 -2.72 1.64
N THR A 59 31.26 -2.28 0.80
CA THR A 59 30.47 -1.08 1.06
C THR A 59 29.46 -1.30 2.19
N PRO A 60 28.98 -0.24 2.84
CA PRO A 60 27.92 -0.34 3.85
C PRO A 60 26.66 -1.03 3.33
N GLU A 61 26.28 -0.82 2.07
CA GLU A 61 25.09 -1.41 1.44
C GLU A 61 25.23 -2.92 1.28
N ASN A 62 26.42 -3.41 0.89
CA ASN A 62 26.68 -4.84 0.77
C ASN A 62 26.66 -5.52 2.15
N PHE A 63 27.24 -4.85 3.16
CA PHE A 63 27.13 -5.28 4.55
C PHE A 63 25.68 -5.30 5.04
N GLN A 64 24.89 -4.27 4.76
CA GLN A 64 23.46 -4.22 5.10
C GLN A 64 22.74 -5.42 4.52
N LEU A 65 22.88 -5.68 3.22
CA LEU A 65 22.26 -6.83 2.57
C LEU A 65 22.69 -8.16 3.19
N MET A 66 23.98 -8.32 3.51
CA MET A 66 24.51 -9.54 4.14
C MET A 66 23.86 -9.82 5.50
N PHE A 67 23.75 -8.78 6.35
CA PHE A 67 23.12 -8.91 7.66
C PHE A 67 21.60 -9.09 7.57
N GLU A 68 20.94 -8.39 6.66
CA GLU A 68 19.49 -8.54 6.45
C GLU A 68 19.11 -9.95 5.97
N ARG A 69 19.93 -10.57 5.12
CA ARG A 69 19.75 -11.96 4.65
C ARG A 69 19.81 -12.99 5.77
N ILE A 70 20.48 -12.70 6.88
CA ILE A 70 20.61 -13.61 8.01
C ILE A 70 19.73 -13.20 9.21
N GLY A 71 18.72 -12.36 8.97
CA GLY A 71 17.65 -12.06 9.92
C GLY A 71 17.84 -10.80 10.76
N PHE A 72 18.78 -9.92 10.40
CA PHE A 72 18.84 -8.59 10.99
C PHE A 72 17.95 -7.59 10.24
N SER A 73 17.56 -6.52 10.92
CA SER A 73 17.00 -5.31 10.33
C SER A 73 17.92 -4.12 10.64
N LEU A 74 18.13 -3.24 9.67
CA LEU A 74 18.84 -1.98 9.92
C LEU A 74 17.91 -1.02 10.68
N ILE A 75 18.31 -0.61 11.88
CA ILE A 75 17.60 0.43 12.66
C ILE A 75 18.00 1.81 12.14
N SER A 76 19.30 2.05 11.98
CA SER A 76 19.81 3.36 11.61
C SER A 76 21.22 3.24 11.04
N ARG A 77 21.55 4.18 10.15
CA ARG A 77 22.88 4.41 9.60
C ARG A 77 23.23 5.88 9.83
N TRP A 78 24.46 6.12 10.26
CA TRP A 78 25.01 7.47 10.37
C TRP A 78 26.42 7.51 9.80
N GLU A 79 26.81 8.68 9.33
CA GLU A 79 28.16 8.93 8.83
C GLU A 79 28.90 9.85 9.79
N ASN A 80 30.10 9.44 10.18
CA ASN A 80 30.93 10.14 11.13
C ASN A 80 32.30 10.46 10.53
N LYS A 81 32.83 11.63 10.90
CA LYS A 81 34.26 11.92 10.75
C LYS A 81 35.06 10.96 11.65
N ASP A 82 36.28 10.65 11.24
CA ASP A 82 37.17 9.83 12.04
C ASP A 82 37.50 10.50 13.39
N THR A 83 37.26 9.80 14.49
CA THR A 83 37.47 10.34 15.85
C THR A 83 38.94 10.54 16.20
N LEU A 84 39.88 9.94 15.45
CA LEU A 84 41.31 10.19 15.59
C LEU A 84 41.81 11.36 14.73
N GLY A 85 40.90 12.10 14.07
CA GLY A 85 41.23 13.32 13.33
C GLY A 85 41.84 13.08 11.96
N ARG A 86 41.74 11.87 11.41
CA ARG A 86 42.24 11.59 10.04
C ARG A 86 41.25 12.12 9.01
N GLU A 87 41.59 13.24 8.37
CA GLU A 87 40.72 13.94 7.41
C GLU A 87 40.35 13.08 6.18
N HIS A 88 41.25 12.19 5.75
CA HIS A 88 41.05 11.29 4.62
C HIS A 88 40.11 10.11 4.94
N ARG A 89 39.65 9.95 6.18
CA ARG A 89 38.86 8.79 6.61
C ARG A 89 37.48 9.19 7.11
N ARG A 90 36.46 8.57 6.52
CA ARG A 90 35.05 8.67 6.97
C ARG A 90 34.48 7.30 7.28
N TRP A 91 33.54 7.26 8.22
CA TRP A 91 32.93 6.03 8.68
C TRP A 91 31.42 6.05 8.46
N ALA A 92 30.88 4.99 7.89
CA ALA A 92 29.48 4.64 8.06
C ALA A 92 29.36 3.72 9.27
N VAL A 93 28.48 4.07 10.20
CA VAL A 93 28.15 3.23 11.33
C VAL A 93 26.70 2.80 11.19
N MET A 94 26.47 1.49 11.31
CA MET A 94 25.18 0.86 11.12
C MET A 94 24.78 0.12 12.38
N LEU A 95 23.56 0.39 12.85
CA LEU A 95 22.94 -0.31 13.96
C LEU A 95 21.91 -1.30 13.42
N PHE A 96 22.18 -2.57 13.61
CA PHE A 96 21.28 -3.66 13.28
C PHE A 96 20.59 -4.22 14.52
N LYS A 97 19.44 -4.85 14.30
CA LYS A 97 18.67 -5.60 15.29
C LYS A 97 18.36 -6.98 14.74
N LEU A 98 18.69 -8.02 15.50
CA LEU A 98 18.28 -9.38 15.15
C LEU A 98 16.77 -9.50 15.38
N GLU A 99 15.99 -9.82 14.34
CA GLU A 99 14.53 -9.87 14.50
C GLU A 99 14.05 -11.09 15.30
N SER A 100 14.72 -12.23 15.12
CA SER A 100 14.42 -13.48 15.82
C SER A 100 15.64 -14.42 15.83
N ASP A 101 15.83 -15.14 16.92
CA ASP A 101 16.84 -16.18 17.10
C ASP A 101 16.56 -17.43 16.25
N SER A 102 15.28 -17.68 15.94
CA SER A 102 14.81 -18.71 15.00
C SER A 102 15.25 -18.42 13.55
N GLY A 103 15.60 -17.16 13.25
CA GLY A 103 16.40 -16.78 12.08
C GLY A 103 15.70 -16.68 10.74
N SER A 104 14.40 -16.90 10.68
CA SER A 104 13.61 -16.63 9.49
C SER A 104 12.96 -15.25 9.60
N ARG A 105 13.14 -14.38 8.61
CA ARG A 105 12.22 -13.25 8.42
C ARG A 105 10.82 -13.82 8.16
N PRO A 106 9.74 -13.05 8.37
CA PRO A 106 8.40 -13.57 8.15
C PRO A 106 8.20 -14.15 6.73
N ILE A 107 8.80 -13.54 5.71
CA ILE A 107 8.79 -14.09 4.34
C ILE A 107 9.52 -15.45 4.22
N ASP A 108 10.63 -15.63 4.93
CA ASP A 108 11.36 -16.89 4.94
C ASP A 108 10.56 -17.97 5.70
N THR A 109 9.76 -17.57 6.71
CA THR A 109 8.80 -18.47 7.38
C THR A 109 7.70 -18.91 6.43
N ILE A 110 7.08 -17.99 5.69
CA ILE A 110 6.07 -18.29 4.66
C ILE A 110 6.66 -19.28 3.65
N GLU A 111 7.86 -18.99 3.13
CA GLU A 111 8.54 -19.82 2.13
C GLU A 111 8.89 -21.21 2.69
N SER A 112 9.39 -21.28 3.93
CA SER A 112 9.66 -22.56 4.61
C SER A 112 8.40 -23.41 4.75
N VAL A 113 7.28 -22.80 5.16
CA VAL A 113 6.01 -23.50 5.37
C VAL A 113 5.45 -24.03 4.04
N LEU A 114 5.53 -23.23 2.97
CA LEU A 114 5.09 -23.59 1.62
C LEU A 114 5.97 -24.69 1.00
N ASN A 115 7.28 -24.66 1.23
CA ASN A 115 8.22 -25.66 0.69
C ASN A 115 8.26 -26.97 1.49
N LYS A 116 7.81 -26.98 2.75
CA LYS A 116 7.78 -28.18 3.60
C LYS A 116 6.69 -29.15 3.18
N ASP A 117 7.07 -30.11 2.35
CA ASP A 117 6.25 -31.22 1.83
C ASP A 117 6.09 -32.37 2.85
N ARG A 118 5.85 -32.06 4.13
CA ARG A 118 5.65 -33.08 5.19
C ARG A 118 4.20 -33.61 5.23
N LYS A 119 3.27 -32.90 4.58
CA LYS A 119 1.87 -33.31 4.43
C LYS A 119 1.46 -33.17 2.98
N VAL A 120 0.97 -34.28 2.43
CA VAL A 120 0.75 -34.46 1.00
C VAL A 120 -0.58 -33.90 0.49
N ALA A 121 -1.01 -32.76 1.01
CA ALA A 121 -2.30 -32.16 0.71
C ALA A 121 -2.15 -30.72 0.24
N THR A 122 -2.97 -30.32 -0.72
CA THR A 122 -2.99 -28.94 -1.26
C THR A 122 -3.52 -27.89 -0.26
N TYR A 123 -3.95 -28.32 0.93
CA TYR A 123 -4.50 -27.48 2.00
C TYR A 123 -3.59 -26.32 2.46
N LYS A 124 -2.26 -26.52 2.49
CA LYS A 124 -1.35 -25.43 2.87
C LYS A 124 -1.38 -24.31 1.82
N LEU A 125 -1.34 -24.68 0.55
CA LEU A 125 -1.39 -23.75 -0.58
C LEU A 125 -2.73 -23.00 -0.57
N ALA A 126 -3.83 -23.72 -0.33
CA ALA A 126 -5.16 -23.13 -0.18
C ALA A 126 -5.25 -22.15 1.01
N LEU A 127 -4.62 -22.44 2.15
CA LEU A 127 -4.57 -21.54 3.29
C LEU A 127 -3.82 -20.25 2.95
N PHE A 128 -2.57 -20.35 2.46
CA PHE A 128 -1.77 -19.16 2.15
C PHE A 128 -2.37 -18.33 1.02
N ARG A 129 -2.97 -18.97 0.00
CA ARG A 129 -3.71 -18.27 -1.05
C ARG A 129 -4.87 -17.46 -0.47
N ALA A 130 -5.69 -18.09 0.39
CA ALA A 130 -6.81 -17.40 1.03
C ALA A 130 -6.36 -16.25 1.93
N LEU A 131 -5.31 -16.45 2.72
CA LEU A 131 -4.76 -15.40 3.58
C LEU A 131 -4.21 -14.23 2.78
N ALA A 132 -3.47 -14.49 1.70
CA ALA A 132 -2.95 -13.45 0.81
C ALA A 132 -4.08 -12.67 0.12
N GLU A 133 -5.08 -13.36 -0.43
CA GLU A 133 -6.23 -12.71 -1.06
C GLU A 133 -7.03 -11.84 -0.08
N LEU A 134 -7.28 -12.35 1.14
CA LEU A 134 -8.01 -11.60 2.18
C LEU A 134 -7.19 -10.41 2.70
N ALA A 135 -5.87 -10.55 2.87
CA ALA A 135 -4.99 -9.45 3.27
C ALA A 135 -4.94 -8.32 2.22
N MET A 136 -5.20 -8.62 0.95
CA MET A 136 -5.21 -7.61 -0.11
C MET A 136 -6.57 -6.94 -0.31
N THR A 137 -7.66 -7.71 -0.28
CA THR A 137 -8.98 -7.25 -0.74
C THR A 137 -10.02 -7.11 0.37
N ASN A 138 -9.78 -7.72 1.53
CA ASN A 138 -10.67 -7.71 2.68
C ASN A 138 -9.87 -7.48 3.99
N TYR A 139 -8.85 -6.62 3.95
CA TYR A 139 -7.95 -6.40 5.08
C TYR A 139 -8.68 -5.90 6.33
N SER A 140 -9.79 -5.17 6.19
CA SER A 140 -10.62 -4.73 7.33
C SER A 140 -11.27 -5.87 8.11
N LEU A 141 -11.28 -7.12 7.60
CA LEU A 141 -11.68 -8.32 8.38
C LEU A 141 -10.64 -8.68 9.47
N ALA A 142 -9.41 -8.18 9.36
CA ALA A 142 -8.35 -8.42 10.32
C ALA A 142 -8.60 -7.65 11.62
N ILE A 143 -8.62 -8.37 12.74
CA ILE A 143 -8.75 -7.79 14.07
C ILE A 143 -7.38 -7.81 14.75
N TRP A 144 -6.80 -6.63 14.95
CA TRP A 144 -5.55 -6.47 15.69
C TRP A 144 -5.76 -6.75 17.19
N ARG A 145 -5.02 -7.71 17.71
CA ARG A 145 -5.00 -8.08 19.13
C ARG A 145 -4.03 -7.19 19.90
N ARG A 146 -4.16 -7.16 21.23
CA ARG A 146 -3.29 -6.37 22.12
C ARG A 146 -1.83 -6.83 22.14
N ASP A 147 -1.58 -8.10 21.82
CA ASP A 147 -0.24 -8.68 21.67
C ASP A 147 0.40 -8.37 20.30
N GLY A 148 -0.29 -7.62 19.44
CA GLY A 148 0.13 -7.27 18.10
C GLY A 148 -0.28 -8.28 17.02
N ASN A 149 -0.70 -9.50 17.39
CA ASN A 149 -1.13 -10.50 16.41
C ASN A 149 -2.47 -10.15 15.76
N VAL A 150 -2.77 -10.83 14.65
CA VAL A 150 -3.98 -10.57 13.87
C VAL A 150 -4.93 -11.76 13.94
N SER A 151 -6.17 -11.53 14.34
CA SER A 151 -7.25 -12.51 14.27
C SER A 151 -8.05 -12.34 12.99
N LEU A 152 -8.26 -13.42 12.24
CA LEU A 152 -9.08 -13.43 11.02
C LEU A 152 -10.17 -14.51 11.10
N PRO A 153 -11.44 -14.24 10.75
CA PRO A 153 -12.49 -15.24 10.84
C PRO A 153 -12.22 -16.43 9.89
N ILE A 154 -12.24 -17.65 10.43
CA ILE A 154 -11.99 -18.87 9.66
C ILE A 154 -13.08 -19.15 8.61
N GLU A 155 -14.26 -18.54 8.78
CA GLU A 155 -15.37 -18.64 7.82
C GLU A 155 -15.00 -18.06 6.46
N ASN A 156 -14.34 -16.91 6.41
CA ASN A 156 -13.93 -16.29 5.15
C ASN A 156 -12.87 -17.12 4.43
N ILE A 157 -11.98 -17.79 5.16
CA ILE A 157 -11.01 -18.75 4.61
C ILE A 157 -11.74 -19.98 4.06
N ALA A 158 -12.75 -20.48 4.77
CA ALA A 158 -13.53 -21.63 4.32
C ALA A 158 -14.35 -21.33 3.05
N GLU A 159 -14.92 -20.12 2.93
CA GLU A 159 -15.55 -19.65 1.69
C GLU A 159 -14.55 -19.63 0.52
N LYS A 160 -13.33 -19.11 0.73
CA LYS A 160 -12.27 -19.13 -0.28
C LYS A 160 -11.88 -20.54 -0.72
N TRP A 161 -11.85 -21.51 0.20
CA TRP A 161 -11.62 -22.90 -0.18
C TRP A 161 -12.73 -23.44 -1.08
N ILE A 162 -14.00 -23.11 -0.82
CA ILE A 162 -15.09 -23.47 -1.73
C ILE A 162 -14.83 -22.87 -3.10
N GLU A 163 -14.44 -21.59 -3.19
CA GLU A 163 -14.12 -20.94 -4.47
C GLU A 163 -12.98 -21.64 -5.22
N TYR A 164 -11.89 -22.03 -4.55
CA TYR A 164 -10.73 -22.63 -5.21
C TYR A 164 -10.94 -24.08 -5.63
N TYR A 165 -11.62 -24.87 -4.80
CA TYR A 165 -11.83 -26.30 -5.05
C TYR A 165 -13.04 -26.57 -5.96
N TRP A 166 -13.96 -25.62 -6.12
CA TRP A 166 -15.15 -25.82 -6.96
C TRP A 166 -14.80 -26.18 -8.41
N PRO A 167 -13.98 -25.40 -9.15
CA PRO A 167 -13.67 -25.73 -10.55
C PRO A 167 -12.89 -27.04 -10.68
N ILE A 168 -12.08 -27.38 -9.67
CA ILE A 168 -11.31 -28.63 -9.61
C ILE A 168 -12.25 -29.84 -9.47
N PHE A 169 -13.31 -29.73 -8.67
CA PHE A 169 -14.23 -30.85 -8.40
C PHE A 169 -15.38 -30.92 -9.40
N GLU A 170 -15.68 -29.83 -10.09
CA GLU A 170 -16.63 -29.77 -11.19
C GLU A 170 -16.03 -30.28 -12.51
N SER A 171 -14.70 -30.26 -12.65
CA SER A 171 -13.97 -30.78 -13.80
C SER A 171 -14.43 -32.18 -14.21
N GLU A 172 -14.57 -32.40 -15.52
CA GLU A 172 -14.89 -33.71 -16.10
C GLU A 172 -13.80 -34.75 -15.79
N LYS A 173 -12.54 -34.33 -15.74
CA LYS A 173 -11.43 -35.18 -15.30
C LYS A 173 -11.35 -35.16 -13.78
N PHE A 174 -11.11 -36.32 -13.17
CA PHE A 174 -10.83 -36.42 -11.75
C PHE A 174 -9.45 -35.82 -11.42
N ILE A 175 -9.44 -34.69 -10.72
CA ILE A 175 -8.20 -34.00 -10.31
C ILE A 175 -7.94 -34.28 -8.81
N PRO A 176 -6.90 -35.06 -8.45
CA PRO A 176 -6.60 -35.39 -7.06
C PRO A 176 -5.89 -34.25 -6.32
N GLN A 177 -6.13 -34.15 -5.01
CA GLN A 177 -5.67 -33.08 -4.12
C GLN A 177 -4.89 -33.61 -2.92
N ILE A 178 -4.85 -34.94 -2.74
CA ILE A 178 -3.96 -35.67 -1.83
C ILE A 178 -3.45 -36.96 -2.50
N GLN A 179 -2.29 -37.50 -2.07
CA GLN A 179 -1.72 -38.74 -2.65
C GLN A 179 -2.67 -39.94 -2.64
N ALA A 180 -3.47 -40.11 -1.58
CA ALA A 180 -4.36 -41.25 -1.43
C ALA A 180 -5.68 -41.10 -2.22
N GLU A 181 -5.87 -39.96 -2.88
CA GLU A 181 -7.10 -39.65 -3.59
C GLU A 181 -7.06 -40.17 -5.02
N SER A 182 -8.09 -40.94 -5.34
CA SER A 182 -8.42 -41.45 -6.68
C SER A 182 -9.93 -41.65 -6.72
N GLU A 183 -10.50 -42.01 -7.87
CA GLU A 183 -11.94 -42.28 -8.00
C GLU A 183 -12.46 -43.35 -7.01
N LYS A 184 -11.58 -44.27 -6.59
CA LYS A 184 -11.88 -45.33 -5.61
C LYS A 184 -11.07 -45.20 -4.31
N GLY A 185 -10.27 -44.13 -4.20
CA GLY A 185 -9.36 -43.89 -3.10
C GLY A 185 -10.04 -43.12 -1.97
N ARG A 186 -9.25 -42.69 -0.97
CA ARG A 186 -9.77 -41.85 0.10
C ARG A 186 -9.76 -40.39 -0.38
N PRO A 187 -10.92 -39.74 -0.52
CA PRO A 187 -10.96 -38.37 -1.00
C PRO A 187 -10.49 -37.37 0.06
N VAL A 188 -10.23 -36.13 -0.37
CA VAL A 188 -10.10 -35.00 0.56
C VAL A 188 -11.37 -34.81 1.37
N ALA A 189 -11.20 -34.29 2.59
CA ALA A 189 -12.17 -34.43 3.68
C ALA A 189 -13.56 -33.82 3.40
N PHE A 190 -13.66 -32.92 2.43
CA PHE A 190 -14.88 -32.20 2.06
C PHE A 190 -15.31 -32.42 0.60
N ARG A 191 -14.62 -33.28 -0.17
CA ARG A 191 -14.95 -33.50 -1.61
C ARG A 191 -16.40 -33.92 -1.79
N GLU A 192 -16.86 -34.93 -1.06
CA GLU A 192 -18.23 -35.43 -1.20
C GLU A 192 -19.30 -34.35 -0.93
N LEU A 193 -19.08 -33.50 0.07
CA LEU A 193 -20.01 -32.42 0.40
C LEU A 193 -20.00 -31.31 -0.66
N LEU A 194 -18.82 -30.97 -1.19
CA LEU A 194 -18.69 -29.98 -2.25
C LEU A 194 -19.26 -30.51 -3.58
N SER A 195 -19.03 -31.77 -3.93
CA SER A 195 -19.65 -32.40 -5.11
C SER A 195 -21.18 -32.40 -5.02
N LYS A 196 -21.76 -32.72 -3.86
CA LYS A 196 -23.22 -32.60 -3.64
C LYS A 196 -23.71 -31.16 -3.80
N LEU A 197 -22.94 -30.18 -3.34
CA LEU A 197 -23.28 -28.77 -3.51
C LEU A 197 -23.23 -28.34 -4.98
N ILE A 198 -22.20 -28.77 -5.71
CA ILE A 198 -22.03 -28.54 -7.16
C ILE A 198 -23.24 -29.11 -7.90
N GLU A 199 -23.59 -30.38 -7.66
CA GLU A 199 -24.73 -31.05 -8.30
C GLU A 199 -26.05 -30.33 -8.01
N ALA A 200 -26.31 -29.96 -6.75
CA ALA A 200 -27.51 -29.24 -6.37
C ALA A 200 -27.60 -27.82 -6.98
N SER A 201 -26.47 -27.25 -7.41
CA SER A 201 -26.40 -25.90 -7.99
C SER A 201 -26.50 -25.88 -9.52
N LYS A 202 -26.34 -27.01 -10.20
CA LYS A 202 -26.37 -27.11 -11.69
C LYS A 202 -27.74 -26.81 -12.31
N LEU A 203 -28.82 -26.75 -11.53
CA LEU A 203 -30.21 -26.76 -12.03
C LEU A 203 -30.86 -25.39 -12.25
N THR A 204 -30.07 -24.31 -12.43
CA THR A 204 -30.65 -22.95 -12.42
C THR A 204 -30.17 -22.06 -13.58
N GLY A 205 -31.01 -21.94 -14.62
CA GLY A 205 -31.17 -20.67 -15.35
C GLY A 205 -30.07 -20.21 -16.31
N GLY A 206 -29.37 -21.09 -17.03
CA GLY A 206 -28.43 -20.70 -18.10
C GLY A 206 -27.08 -20.14 -17.62
N LEU A 207 -26.93 -19.91 -16.32
CA LEU A 207 -25.65 -19.64 -15.65
C LEU A 207 -24.92 -20.95 -15.31
N SER A 208 -23.59 -20.89 -15.11
CA SER A 208 -22.87 -22.02 -14.54
C SER A 208 -23.34 -22.29 -13.10
N GLY A 209 -23.26 -23.54 -12.65
CA GLY A 209 -23.62 -23.90 -11.28
C GLY A 209 -22.85 -23.09 -10.24
N PHE A 210 -21.58 -22.76 -10.54
CA PHE A 210 -20.74 -21.93 -9.69
C PHE A 210 -21.25 -20.49 -9.57
N ALA A 211 -21.56 -19.84 -10.69
CA ALA A 211 -22.07 -18.47 -10.70
C ALA A 211 -23.45 -18.38 -10.03
N SER A 212 -24.33 -19.34 -10.31
CA SER A 212 -25.64 -19.42 -9.67
C SER A 212 -25.52 -19.58 -8.16
N PHE A 213 -24.67 -20.49 -7.68
CA PHE A 213 -24.42 -20.63 -6.25
C PHE A 213 -23.85 -19.36 -5.62
N ALA A 214 -22.85 -18.74 -6.26
CA ALA A 214 -22.22 -17.53 -5.76
C ALA A 214 -23.21 -16.36 -5.65
N ILE A 215 -24.11 -16.18 -6.61
CA ILE A 215 -25.13 -15.13 -6.58
C ILE A 215 -26.21 -15.44 -5.52
N ASN A 216 -26.78 -16.65 -5.54
CA ASN A 216 -27.86 -17.02 -4.64
C ASN A 216 -27.43 -17.06 -3.16
N SER A 217 -26.17 -17.44 -2.88
CA SER A 217 -25.62 -17.41 -1.52
C SER A 217 -25.53 -15.99 -0.98
N ARG A 218 -25.04 -15.03 -1.78
CA ARG A 218 -24.98 -13.60 -1.44
C ARG A 218 -26.38 -13.00 -1.21
N ASN A 219 -27.36 -13.41 -2.01
CA ASN A 219 -28.76 -12.99 -1.84
C ASN A 219 -29.47 -13.66 -0.65
N ARG A 220 -28.89 -14.71 -0.06
CA ARG A 220 -29.56 -15.66 0.86
C ARG A 220 -30.81 -16.31 0.25
N GLU A 221 -30.77 -16.56 -1.04
CA GLU A 221 -31.84 -17.19 -1.83
C GLU A 221 -31.58 -18.68 -2.09
N LEU A 222 -30.60 -19.27 -1.40
CA LEU A 222 -30.37 -20.72 -1.45
C LEU A 222 -31.61 -21.48 -0.97
N THR A 223 -31.98 -22.54 -1.71
CA THR A 223 -33.04 -23.46 -1.27
C THR A 223 -32.68 -24.08 0.09
N LYS A 224 -33.69 -24.55 0.84
CA LYS A 224 -33.45 -25.18 2.16
C LYS A 224 -32.45 -26.33 2.10
N GLU A 225 -32.51 -27.12 1.04
CA GLU A 225 -31.60 -28.23 0.78
C GLU A 225 -30.16 -27.74 0.53
N VAL A 226 -29.98 -26.84 -0.44
CA VAL A 226 -28.67 -26.27 -0.79
C VAL A 226 -28.05 -25.56 0.43
N SER A 227 -28.85 -24.80 1.18
CA SER A 227 -28.42 -24.12 2.41
C SER A 227 -27.97 -25.11 3.50
N LEU A 228 -28.61 -26.27 3.63
CA LEU A 228 -28.19 -27.31 4.58
C LEU A 228 -26.86 -27.95 4.17
N ILE A 229 -26.70 -28.27 2.88
CA ILE A 229 -25.44 -28.83 2.34
C ILE A 229 -24.30 -27.81 2.53
N TYR A 230 -24.53 -26.55 2.18
CA TYR A 230 -23.55 -25.47 2.31
C TYR A 230 -23.09 -25.27 3.77
N ARG A 231 -24.00 -25.23 4.74
CA ARG A 231 -23.64 -25.11 6.16
C ARG A 231 -22.81 -26.30 6.66
N ARG A 232 -23.17 -27.52 6.25
CA ARG A 232 -22.41 -28.74 6.58
C ARG A 232 -21.02 -28.70 5.95
N LEU A 233 -20.92 -28.27 4.69
CA LEU A 233 -19.65 -28.10 3.99
C LEU A 233 -18.74 -27.08 4.68
N LEU A 234 -19.26 -25.89 4.99
CA LEU A 234 -18.52 -24.85 5.73
C LEU A 234 -18.00 -25.40 7.05
N SER A 235 -18.85 -26.05 7.85
CA SER A 235 -18.42 -26.65 9.11
C SER A 235 -17.30 -27.67 8.91
N LYS A 236 -17.39 -28.51 7.88
CA LYS A 236 -16.37 -29.53 7.58
C LYS A 236 -15.04 -28.90 7.14
N ILE A 237 -15.07 -27.85 6.33
CA ILE A 237 -13.87 -27.13 5.90
C ILE A 237 -13.22 -26.43 7.10
N LYS A 238 -13.99 -25.76 7.97
CA LYS A 238 -13.48 -25.13 9.19
C LYS A 238 -12.74 -26.14 10.08
N THR A 239 -13.33 -27.30 10.35
CA THR A 239 -12.65 -28.37 11.10
C THR A 239 -11.38 -28.86 10.38
N THR A 240 -11.43 -29.03 9.06
CA THR A 240 -10.27 -29.47 8.25
C THR A 240 -9.13 -28.45 8.26
N LEU A 241 -9.44 -27.14 8.28
CA LEU A 241 -8.47 -26.06 8.42
C LEU A 241 -7.75 -26.14 9.78
N VAL A 242 -8.52 -26.26 10.87
CA VAL A 242 -7.99 -26.32 12.25
C VAL A 242 -7.13 -27.57 12.45
N ASP A 243 -7.67 -28.75 12.14
CA ASP A 243 -6.98 -30.03 12.32
C ASP A 243 -5.85 -30.26 11.31
N GLY A 244 -5.83 -29.48 10.22
CA GLY A 244 -4.93 -29.61 9.09
C GLY A 244 -3.85 -28.53 9.09
N PRO A 245 -3.92 -27.55 8.16
CA PRO A 245 -2.83 -26.59 7.98
C PRO A 245 -2.65 -25.66 9.18
N ILE A 246 -3.69 -25.27 9.92
CA ILE A 246 -3.54 -24.33 11.05
C ILE A 246 -2.79 -24.96 12.22
N LYS A 247 -2.93 -26.26 12.48
CA LYS A 247 -2.18 -26.94 13.56
C LYS A 247 -0.78 -27.41 13.15
N HIS A 248 -0.51 -27.48 11.84
CA HIS A 248 0.66 -28.19 11.32
C HIS A 248 1.50 -27.39 10.31
N ALA A 249 1.20 -26.12 10.11
CA ALA A 249 2.02 -25.20 9.33
C ALA A 249 3.23 -24.71 10.15
N GLY A 250 4.08 -25.63 10.61
CA GLY A 250 5.29 -25.35 11.40
C GLY A 250 6.60 -25.43 10.60
N GLY A 251 7.61 -24.70 11.07
CA GLY A 251 8.98 -24.60 10.51
C GLY A 251 9.90 -25.77 10.87
N ILE A 252 11.23 -25.59 10.81
CA ILE A 252 12.22 -26.60 11.28
C ILE A 252 12.31 -26.44 12.80
N GLY A 253 11.82 -27.41 13.58
CA GLY A 253 12.14 -27.54 15.00
C GLY A 253 11.04 -27.26 16.02
N GLU A 254 9.95 -26.55 15.71
CA GLU A 254 8.89 -26.21 16.69
C GLU A 254 7.50 -26.00 16.06
N ASP A 255 6.53 -25.74 16.95
CA ASP A 255 5.07 -25.61 16.86
C ASP A 255 4.47 -24.94 15.61
N SER A 256 3.14 -24.97 15.52
CA SER A 256 2.42 -24.30 14.45
C SER A 256 2.76 -22.80 14.38
N VAL A 257 2.92 -22.25 13.17
CA VAL A 257 3.05 -20.79 12.95
C VAL A 257 1.75 -20.04 13.26
N PHE A 258 0.61 -20.74 13.21
CA PHE A 258 -0.70 -20.15 13.43
C PHE A 258 -1.35 -20.73 14.68
N ASP A 259 -2.07 -19.89 15.42
CA ASP A 259 -2.97 -20.34 16.48
C ASP A 259 -4.43 -20.31 16.01
N TYR A 260 -5.30 -20.92 16.81
CA TYR A 260 -6.75 -20.91 16.60
C TYR A 260 -7.45 -20.53 17.90
N ASP A 261 -8.33 -19.53 17.81
CA ASP A 261 -9.04 -18.97 18.94
C ASP A 261 -10.51 -18.71 18.56
N ASN A 262 -11.42 -19.53 19.09
CA ASN A 262 -12.87 -19.34 19.00
C ASN A 262 -13.43 -18.94 17.61
N GLY A 263 -13.05 -19.67 16.55
CA GLY A 263 -13.51 -19.40 15.19
C GLY A 263 -12.64 -18.41 14.40
N TYR A 264 -11.51 -17.98 14.98
CA TYR A 264 -10.52 -17.13 14.33
C TYR A 264 -9.20 -17.88 14.19
N ILE A 265 -8.55 -17.74 13.04
CA ILE A 265 -7.12 -18.02 12.93
C ILE A 265 -6.37 -16.81 13.51
N VAL A 266 -5.32 -17.08 14.27
CA VAL A 266 -4.44 -16.04 14.82
C VAL A 266 -3.12 -16.12 14.06
N ILE A 267 -2.72 -14.99 13.50
CA ILE A 267 -1.60 -14.86 12.58
C ILE A 267 -0.56 -13.93 13.21
N PRO A 268 0.71 -14.34 13.27
CA PRO A 268 1.77 -13.45 13.72
C PRO A 268 1.81 -12.16 12.90
N HIS A 269 1.96 -11.03 13.56
CA HIS A 269 1.89 -9.71 12.92
C HIS A 269 2.84 -9.58 11.71
N GLY A 270 4.06 -10.12 11.82
CA GLY A 270 5.03 -10.10 10.72
C GLY A 270 4.57 -10.90 9.51
N ILE A 271 3.91 -12.04 9.71
CA ILE A 271 3.36 -12.85 8.62
C ILE A 271 2.20 -12.13 7.95
N TRP A 272 1.30 -11.52 8.73
CA TRP A 272 0.19 -10.73 8.19
C TRP A 272 0.67 -9.52 7.38
N MET A 273 1.71 -8.83 7.85
CA MET A 273 2.36 -7.74 7.11
C MET A 273 2.90 -8.21 5.75
N GLU A 274 3.65 -9.31 5.71
CA GLU A 274 4.16 -9.83 4.43
C GLU A 274 3.04 -10.27 3.49
N LEU A 275 1.97 -10.89 4.01
CA LEU A 275 0.79 -11.22 3.22
C LEU A 275 0.10 -9.97 2.66
N SER A 276 0.12 -8.87 3.39
CA SER A 276 -0.48 -7.60 2.96
C SER A 276 0.38 -6.87 1.91
N LEU A 277 1.71 -6.98 2.02
CA LEU A 277 2.67 -6.28 1.13
C LEU A 277 3.02 -7.10 -0.12
N MET A 278 3.21 -8.41 0.04
CA MET A 278 3.63 -9.35 -1.00
C MET A 278 2.50 -10.29 -1.45
N GLY A 279 1.26 -10.03 -1.04
CA GLY A 279 0.12 -10.93 -1.25
C GLY A 279 -0.06 -11.38 -2.71
N HIS A 280 0.18 -10.50 -3.68
CA HIS A 280 0.04 -10.85 -5.09
C HIS A 280 1.07 -11.90 -5.55
N TRP A 281 2.35 -11.72 -5.17
CA TRP A 281 3.40 -12.69 -5.45
C TRP A 281 3.12 -14.03 -4.76
N ILE A 282 2.63 -13.99 -3.52
CA ILE A 282 2.27 -15.19 -2.76
C ILE A 282 1.09 -15.91 -3.44
N GLN A 283 0.06 -15.18 -3.87
CA GLN A 283 -1.09 -15.73 -4.59
C GLN A 283 -0.63 -16.46 -5.86
N ASP A 284 0.15 -15.80 -6.71
CA ASP A 284 0.64 -16.39 -7.97
C ASP A 284 1.53 -17.61 -7.71
N ALA A 285 2.45 -17.52 -6.74
CA ALA A 285 3.30 -18.64 -6.35
C ALA A 285 2.49 -19.83 -5.82
N THR A 286 1.44 -19.59 -5.03
CA THR A 286 0.58 -20.67 -4.53
C THR A 286 -0.20 -21.35 -5.64
N ILE A 287 -0.66 -20.64 -6.67
CA ILE A 287 -1.35 -21.23 -7.83
C ILE A 287 -0.40 -22.16 -8.60
N LEU A 288 0.79 -21.68 -8.93
CA LEU A 288 1.79 -22.47 -9.66
C LEU A 288 2.20 -23.72 -8.87
N ARG A 289 2.58 -23.55 -7.60
CA ARG A 289 2.97 -24.66 -6.71
C ARG A 289 1.84 -25.66 -6.52
N TRP A 290 0.59 -25.21 -6.54
CA TRP A 290 -0.57 -26.09 -6.44
C TRP A 290 -0.71 -26.93 -7.69
N GLY A 291 -0.61 -26.32 -8.87
CA GLY A 291 -0.60 -27.06 -10.14
C GLY A 291 0.50 -28.12 -10.19
N GLU A 292 1.72 -27.77 -9.80
CA GLU A 292 2.86 -28.70 -9.73
C GLU A 292 2.65 -29.83 -8.73
N LEU A 293 2.15 -29.52 -7.53
CA LEU A 293 1.87 -30.51 -6.49
C LEU A 293 0.76 -31.48 -6.93
N THR A 294 -0.33 -30.98 -7.51
CA THR A 294 -1.41 -31.81 -8.05
C THR A 294 -0.92 -32.69 -9.20
N ALA A 295 -0.07 -32.17 -10.09
CA ALA A 295 0.55 -32.97 -11.14
C ALA A 295 1.40 -34.11 -10.56
N LYS A 296 2.22 -33.82 -9.53
CA LYS A 296 3.00 -34.83 -8.79
C LYS A 296 2.10 -35.88 -8.12
N ILE A 297 1.04 -35.45 -7.45
CA ILE A 297 0.04 -36.35 -6.82
C ILE A 297 -0.60 -37.27 -7.86
N SER A 298 -0.97 -36.72 -9.02
CA SER A 298 -1.55 -37.47 -10.13
C SER A 298 -0.54 -38.35 -10.89
N LYS A 299 0.74 -38.35 -10.49
CA LYS A 299 1.84 -39.04 -11.18
C LYS A 299 1.98 -38.62 -12.66
N GLY A 300 1.69 -37.34 -12.94
CA GLY A 300 1.78 -36.76 -14.28
C GLY A 300 0.55 -36.97 -15.17
N CYS A 301 -0.52 -37.62 -14.68
CA CYS A 301 -1.76 -37.78 -15.45
C CYS A 301 -2.49 -36.45 -15.68
N ILE A 302 -2.36 -35.50 -14.75
CA ILE A 302 -2.89 -34.13 -14.87
C ILE A 302 -1.69 -33.19 -15.02
N LYS A 303 -1.72 -32.32 -16.04
CA LYS A 303 -0.69 -31.30 -16.22
C LYS A 303 -0.91 -30.13 -15.27
N PRO A 304 0.17 -29.44 -14.82
CA PRO A 304 0.02 -28.24 -14.00
C PRO A 304 -0.90 -27.18 -14.63
N SER A 305 -0.84 -26.99 -15.95
CA SER A 305 -1.67 -26.03 -16.68
C SER A 305 -3.17 -26.29 -16.51
N GLU A 306 -3.60 -27.55 -16.51
CA GLU A 306 -5.03 -27.92 -16.34
C GLU A 306 -5.54 -27.51 -14.96
N VAL A 307 -4.69 -27.65 -13.94
CA VAL A 307 -5.02 -27.24 -12.57
C VAL A 307 -5.00 -25.72 -12.43
N ILE A 308 -4.04 -25.05 -13.06
CA ILE A 308 -3.93 -23.59 -13.07
C ILE A 308 -5.18 -22.99 -13.73
N ASP A 309 -5.65 -23.53 -14.85
CA ASP A 309 -6.88 -23.09 -15.53
C ASP A 309 -8.10 -23.18 -14.59
N CYS A 310 -8.23 -24.29 -13.83
CA CYS A 310 -9.24 -24.41 -12.79
C CYS A 310 -9.07 -23.34 -11.69
N LEU A 311 -7.84 -23.15 -11.19
CA LEU A 311 -7.53 -22.23 -10.09
C LEU A 311 -7.67 -20.74 -10.46
N LEU A 312 -7.65 -20.40 -11.74
CA LEU A 312 -7.88 -19.05 -12.28
C LEU A 312 -9.37 -18.78 -12.58
N THR A 313 -10.22 -19.79 -12.48
CA THR A 313 -11.66 -19.64 -12.69
C THR A 313 -12.28 -18.77 -11.59
N VAL A 314 -12.97 -17.70 -11.99
CA VAL A 314 -13.66 -16.77 -11.09
C VAL A 314 -15.12 -17.20 -10.85
N PRO A 315 -15.65 -17.12 -9.61
CA PRO A 315 -17.01 -17.55 -9.29
C PRO A 315 -18.09 -16.80 -10.07
N ILE A 316 -17.94 -15.47 -10.18
CA ILE A 316 -18.86 -14.59 -10.88
C ILE A 316 -18.06 -13.89 -11.98
N PRO A 317 -18.33 -14.17 -13.27
CA PRO A 317 -17.58 -13.57 -14.36
C PRO A 317 -17.92 -12.08 -14.51
N GLU A 318 -17.01 -11.30 -15.10
CA GLU A 318 -17.11 -9.85 -15.26
C GLU A 318 -18.45 -9.37 -15.86
N ARG A 319 -19.00 -10.16 -16.80
CA ARG A 319 -20.26 -9.84 -17.49
C ARG A 319 -21.49 -9.92 -16.60
N GLU A 320 -21.41 -10.55 -15.42
CA GLU A 320 -22.51 -10.68 -14.46
C GLU A 320 -22.70 -9.42 -13.62
N ILE A 321 -22.96 -8.29 -14.29
CA ILE A 321 -23.40 -7.01 -13.70
C ILE A 321 -24.92 -6.84 -13.74
N TYR A 322 -25.66 -7.90 -14.10
CA TYR A 322 -27.09 -7.83 -14.43
C TYR A 322 -27.94 -7.22 -13.32
N SER A 323 -27.70 -7.57 -12.06
CA SER A 323 -28.46 -6.99 -10.93
C SER A 323 -28.26 -5.47 -10.83
N ALA A 324 -27.03 -4.99 -10.99
CA ALA A 324 -26.74 -3.57 -10.95
C ALA A 324 -27.34 -2.85 -12.17
N LYS A 325 -27.19 -3.41 -13.37
CA LYS A 325 -27.78 -2.88 -14.60
C LYS A 325 -29.31 -2.81 -14.52
N SER A 326 -29.96 -3.89 -14.09
CA SER A 326 -31.42 -3.96 -13.91
C SER A 326 -31.92 -2.91 -12.90
N PHE A 327 -31.18 -2.70 -11.81
CA PHE A 327 -31.49 -1.63 -10.86
C PHE A 327 -31.40 -0.24 -11.50
N TYR A 328 -30.29 0.07 -12.16
CA TYR A 328 -30.09 1.38 -12.78
C TYR A 328 -31.08 1.62 -13.92
N ASP A 329 -31.45 0.60 -14.71
CA ASP A 329 -32.48 0.71 -15.75
C ASP A 329 -33.83 1.17 -15.20
N GLY A 330 -34.16 0.80 -13.96
CA GLY A 330 -35.37 1.25 -13.25
C GLY A 330 -35.35 2.72 -12.80
N LEU A 331 -34.20 3.39 -12.78
CA LEU A 331 -34.09 4.79 -12.35
C LEU A 331 -34.44 5.77 -13.49
N LYS A 332 -35.40 6.67 -13.22
CA LYS A 332 -35.85 7.70 -14.18
C LYS A 332 -34.77 8.72 -14.55
N GLN A 333 -33.94 9.10 -13.58
CA GLN A 333 -32.79 9.96 -13.78
C GLN A 333 -31.59 9.31 -13.12
N LYS A 334 -30.43 9.44 -13.76
CA LYS A 334 -29.15 8.95 -13.27
C LYS A 334 -28.19 10.13 -13.28
N GLU A 335 -27.21 10.08 -12.42
CA GLU A 335 -26.04 10.96 -12.41
C GLU A 335 -24.79 10.11 -12.65
N CYS A 336 -23.91 10.57 -13.56
CA CYS A 336 -22.62 9.94 -13.79
C CYS A 336 -21.77 10.10 -12.52
N VAL A 337 -21.41 8.98 -11.90
CA VAL A 337 -20.69 9.00 -10.61
C VAL A 337 -19.39 9.82 -10.65
N TRP A 338 -18.69 9.84 -11.79
CA TRP A 338 -17.39 10.51 -11.92
C TRP A 338 -17.47 11.98 -12.33
N SER A 339 -18.45 12.36 -13.17
CA SER A 339 -18.57 13.73 -13.68
C SER A 339 -19.64 14.57 -12.99
N GLY A 340 -20.56 13.94 -12.24
CA GLY A 340 -21.73 14.59 -11.65
C GLY A 340 -22.80 15.04 -12.66
N ARG A 341 -22.63 14.72 -13.96
CA ARG A 341 -23.59 15.10 -15.00
C ARG A 341 -24.77 14.14 -15.03
N SER A 342 -25.97 14.67 -15.27
CA SER A 342 -27.16 13.85 -15.47
C SER A 342 -27.04 12.96 -16.72
N ILE A 343 -27.46 11.71 -16.61
CA ILE A 343 -27.52 10.72 -17.68
C ILE A 343 -28.98 10.37 -17.95
N SER A 344 -29.45 10.66 -19.17
CA SER A 344 -30.87 10.59 -19.53
C SER A 344 -31.32 9.25 -20.11
N LYS A 345 -30.48 8.54 -20.89
CA LYS A 345 -30.82 7.21 -21.46
C LYS A 345 -29.65 6.23 -21.62
N GLU A 346 -28.56 6.63 -22.27
CA GLU A 346 -27.41 5.74 -22.50
C GLU A 346 -26.39 5.87 -21.37
N TYR A 347 -26.10 4.74 -20.71
CA TYR A 347 -25.11 4.66 -19.63
C TYR A 347 -24.42 3.29 -19.62
N GLU A 348 -23.22 3.28 -19.08
CA GLU A 348 -22.44 2.08 -18.79
C GLU A 348 -22.33 1.88 -17.28
N VAL A 349 -22.10 0.65 -16.84
CA VAL A 349 -21.82 0.35 -15.43
C VAL A 349 -20.30 0.23 -15.31
N ASP A 350 -19.70 1.10 -14.52
CA ASP A 350 -18.26 1.10 -14.24
C ASP A 350 -17.99 0.38 -12.92
N HIS A 351 -16.88 -0.35 -12.90
CA HIS A 351 -16.26 -0.85 -11.68
C HIS A 351 -15.32 0.21 -11.14
N ALA A 352 -15.65 0.79 -9.98
CA ALA A 352 -14.80 1.82 -9.38
C ALA A 352 -13.37 1.32 -9.16
N ILE A 353 -13.24 0.10 -8.62
CA ILE A 353 -12.02 -0.70 -8.68
C ILE A 353 -12.19 -1.72 -9.81
N PRO A 354 -11.44 -1.62 -10.92
CA PRO A 354 -11.57 -2.47 -12.10
C PRO A 354 -11.60 -3.97 -11.79
N PHE A 355 -12.44 -4.72 -12.53
CA PHE A 355 -12.53 -6.17 -12.40
C PHE A 355 -11.19 -6.87 -12.69
N SER A 356 -10.37 -6.30 -13.58
CA SER A 356 -9.01 -6.77 -13.85
C SER A 356 -8.12 -6.83 -12.60
N LEU A 357 -8.33 -5.92 -11.62
CA LEU A 357 -7.55 -5.82 -10.39
C LEU A 357 -8.10 -6.66 -9.23
N TRP A 358 -9.42 -6.61 -9.01
CA TRP A 358 -10.05 -7.20 -7.80
C TRP A 358 -11.01 -8.36 -8.07
N LYS A 359 -11.36 -8.63 -9.34
CA LYS A 359 -12.37 -9.63 -9.72
C LYS A 359 -13.68 -9.49 -8.93
N ASN A 360 -14.07 -8.25 -8.60
CA ASN A 360 -15.15 -7.93 -7.69
C ASN A 360 -16.34 -7.31 -8.44
N ASN A 361 -17.48 -8.01 -8.41
CA ASN A 361 -18.78 -7.57 -8.96
C ASN A 361 -19.80 -7.26 -7.86
N ASP A 362 -19.34 -6.84 -6.69
CA ASP A 362 -20.19 -6.48 -5.57
C ASP A 362 -20.91 -5.16 -5.87
N LEU A 363 -22.13 -5.01 -5.37
CA LEU A 363 -22.98 -3.86 -5.65
C LEU A 363 -22.35 -2.53 -5.20
N TRP A 364 -21.52 -2.55 -4.15
CA TRP A 364 -20.83 -1.35 -3.68
C TRP A 364 -19.76 -0.84 -4.65
N ASN A 365 -19.27 -1.69 -5.57
CA ASN A 365 -18.21 -1.35 -6.52
C ASN A 365 -18.74 -0.94 -7.90
N LEU A 366 -20.06 -1.02 -8.13
CA LEU A 366 -20.69 -0.86 -9.45
C LEU A 366 -21.53 0.42 -9.55
N PHE A 367 -21.15 1.33 -10.43
CA PHE A 367 -21.78 2.66 -10.54
C PHE A 367 -22.19 3.01 -11.98
N PRO A 368 -23.22 3.85 -12.17
CA PRO A 368 -23.61 4.30 -13.50
C PRO A 368 -22.68 5.43 -13.94
N THR A 369 -22.19 5.34 -15.18
CA THR A 369 -21.31 6.34 -15.77
C THR A 369 -21.66 6.60 -17.24
N SER A 370 -21.18 7.71 -17.79
CA SER A 370 -21.26 7.94 -19.23
C SER A 370 -20.22 7.08 -19.97
N SER A 371 -20.54 6.67 -21.20
CA SER A 371 -19.59 5.90 -22.03
C SER A 371 -18.26 6.62 -22.25
N THR A 372 -18.26 7.95 -22.32
CA THR A 372 -17.03 8.73 -22.47
C THR A 372 -16.14 8.60 -21.24
N GLU A 373 -16.68 8.81 -20.04
CA GLU A 373 -15.89 8.71 -18.81
C GLU A 373 -15.44 7.27 -18.56
N ASN A 374 -16.30 6.27 -18.82
CA ASN A 374 -15.94 4.86 -18.68
C ASN A 374 -14.76 4.47 -19.57
N ARG A 375 -14.81 4.83 -20.86
CA ARG A 375 -13.77 4.51 -21.85
C ARG A 375 -12.47 5.27 -21.62
N ASN A 376 -12.53 6.43 -20.95
CA ASN A 376 -11.34 7.19 -20.58
C ASN A 376 -10.70 6.63 -19.31
N LYS A 377 -11.51 6.21 -18.33
CA LYS A 377 -11.04 5.55 -17.11
C LYS A 377 -10.43 4.19 -17.41
N LYS A 378 -11.10 3.32 -18.17
CA LYS A 378 -10.65 1.93 -18.43
C LYS A 378 -10.27 1.22 -17.12
N ASP A 379 -9.11 0.56 -17.11
CA ASP A 379 -8.48 -0.09 -15.95
C ASP A 379 -7.73 0.86 -15.01
N LYS A 380 -7.83 2.19 -15.21
CA LYS A 380 -7.25 3.19 -14.30
C LYS A 380 -8.11 3.40 -13.07
N LEU A 381 -7.50 3.91 -12.00
CA LEU A 381 -8.19 4.24 -10.76
C LEU A 381 -8.48 5.75 -10.66
N PRO A 382 -9.68 6.16 -10.21
CA PRO A 382 -10.00 7.59 -10.07
C PRO A 382 -9.05 8.26 -9.07
N GLU A 383 -8.66 9.51 -9.33
CA GLU A 383 -7.85 10.30 -8.38
C GLU A 383 -8.59 10.56 -7.05
N ASN A 384 -7.84 10.77 -5.97
CA ASN A 384 -8.41 10.93 -4.62
C ASN A 384 -9.44 12.07 -4.55
N PHE A 385 -9.15 13.18 -5.24
CA PHE A 385 -10.05 14.33 -5.26
C PHE A 385 -11.37 14.00 -6.02
N VAL A 386 -11.31 13.17 -7.07
CA VAL A 386 -12.51 12.70 -7.80
C VAL A 386 -13.38 11.87 -6.86
N ILE A 387 -12.78 10.91 -6.14
CA ILE A 387 -13.48 10.06 -5.16
C ILE A 387 -14.17 10.93 -4.09
N LYS A 388 -13.42 11.87 -3.48
CA LYS A 388 -13.93 12.77 -2.44
C LYS A 388 -15.10 13.62 -2.94
N ARG A 389 -15.01 14.17 -4.15
CA ARG A 389 -16.08 14.96 -4.77
C ARG A 389 -17.31 14.11 -5.07
N SER A 390 -17.11 12.88 -5.55
CA SER A 390 -18.19 11.93 -5.87
C SER A 390 -18.84 11.30 -4.64
N LYS A 391 -18.39 11.61 -3.42
CA LYS A 391 -18.90 11.02 -2.17
C LYS A 391 -20.42 11.06 -2.06
N GLY A 392 -21.03 12.21 -2.33
CA GLY A 392 -22.49 12.37 -2.24
C GLY A 392 -23.23 11.40 -3.17
N THR A 393 -22.84 11.39 -4.44
CA THR A 393 -23.42 10.53 -5.49
C THR A 393 -23.18 9.03 -5.21
N ILE A 394 -21.97 8.66 -4.80
CA ILE A 394 -21.61 7.28 -4.42
C ILE A 394 -22.50 6.78 -3.28
N VAL A 395 -22.59 7.56 -2.20
CA VAL A 395 -23.37 7.21 -1.01
C VAL A 395 -24.86 7.12 -1.34
N GLU A 396 -25.38 8.00 -2.19
CA GLU A 396 -26.79 7.94 -2.61
C GLU A 396 -27.09 6.65 -3.38
N TYR A 397 -26.24 6.25 -4.33
CA TYR A 397 -26.41 4.98 -5.01
C TYR A 397 -26.31 3.78 -4.10
N TRP A 398 -25.40 3.80 -3.11
CA TRP A 398 -25.34 2.75 -2.10
C TRP A 398 -26.62 2.65 -1.27
N LYS A 399 -27.22 3.78 -0.89
CA LYS A 399 -28.51 3.77 -0.18
C LYS A 399 -29.62 3.13 -1.01
N LEU A 400 -29.76 3.53 -2.27
CA LEU A 400 -30.77 2.99 -3.16
C LEU A 400 -30.52 1.50 -3.49
N MET A 401 -29.27 1.09 -3.67
CA MET A 401 -28.88 -0.32 -3.86
C MET A 401 -29.19 -1.13 -2.60
N ARG A 402 -28.90 -0.60 -1.41
CA ARG A 402 -29.23 -1.24 -0.14
C ARG A 402 -30.74 -1.34 0.06
N GLU A 403 -31.52 -0.36 -0.36
CA GLU A 403 -32.98 -0.43 -0.31
C GLU A 403 -33.52 -1.53 -1.23
N ARG A 404 -32.97 -1.65 -2.45
CA ARG A 404 -33.41 -2.65 -3.42
C ARG A 404 -32.94 -4.07 -3.08
N TYR A 405 -31.70 -4.22 -2.62
CA TYR A 405 -31.03 -5.49 -2.37
C TYR A 405 -30.40 -5.53 -0.96
N PRO A 406 -31.20 -5.38 0.12
CA PRO A 406 -30.67 -5.16 1.46
C PRO A 406 -29.77 -6.29 1.95
N VAL A 407 -30.19 -7.53 1.71
CA VAL A 407 -29.44 -8.71 2.17
C VAL A 407 -28.09 -8.84 1.47
N ARG A 408 -28.06 -8.71 0.13
CA ARG A 408 -26.83 -8.83 -0.66
C ARG A 408 -25.90 -7.66 -0.41
N PHE A 409 -26.42 -6.43 -0.45
CA PHE A 409 -25.60 -5.24 -0.22
C PHE A 409 -24.96 -5.26 1.16
N GLU A 410 -25.71 -5.61 2.22
CA GLU A 410 -25.15 -5.72 3.57
C GLU A 410 -24.09 -6.82 3.70
N TYR A 411 -24.28 -7.97 3.03
CA TYR A 411 -23.30 -9.05 3.02
C TYR A 411 -22.01 -8.62 2.31
N GLU A 412 -22.11 -8.09 1.10
CA GLU A 412 -20.96 -7.69 0.28
C GLU A 412 -20.19 -6.53 0.91
N ALA A 413 -20.90 -5.45 1.27
CA ALA A 413 -20.27 -4.30 1.91
C ALA A 413 -19.70 -4.65 3.29
N GLY A 414 -20.40 -5.49 4.07
CA GLY A 414 -19.93 -5.90 5.39
C GLY A 414 -18.68 -6.77 5.33
N LYS A 415 -18.58 -7.67 4.34
CA LYS A 415 -17.38 -8.45 4.06
C LYS A 415 -16.21 -7.57 3.61
N PHE A 416 -16.47 -6.53 2.82
CA PHE A 416 -15.47 -5.56 2.42
C PHE A 416 -14.96 -4.71 3.60
N SER A 417 -15.86 -4.16 4.41
CA SER A 417 -15.53 -3.24 5.51
C SER A 417 -15.19 -3.91 6.85
N GLY A 418 -15.33 -5.23 6.96
CA GLY A 418 -15.08 -5.98 8.19
C GLY A 418 -16.07 -5.74 9.33
N ILE A 419 -17.18 -5.04 9.08
CA ILE A 419 -18.18 -4.71 10.08
C ILE A 419 -19.61 -5.01 9.62
N SER A 420 -20.49 -5.33 10.56
CA SER A 420 -21.92 -5.45 10.27
C SER A 420 -22.59 -4.08 10.26
N PHE A 421 -23.31 -3.79 9.16
CA PHE A 421 -24.01 -2.51 8.98
C PHE A 421 -25.46 -2.49 9.46
N ARG A 422 -26.01 -3.62 9.92
CA ARG A 422 -27.44 -3.76 10.25
C ARG A 422 -27.97 -2.72 11.24
N ASN A 423 -27.13 -2.25 12.16
CA ASN A 423 -27.52 -1.27 13.19
C ASN A 423 -26.58 -0.06 13.25
N ASN A 424 -25.70 0.12 12.26
CA ASN A 424 -24.71 1.20 12.30
C ASN A 424 -25.26 2.44 11.60
N LYS A 425 -25.51 3.52 12.36
CA LYS A 425 -26.03 4.80 11.83
C LYS A 425 -25.01 5.58 10.99
N ASN A 426 -23.74 5.18 11.01
CA ASN A 426 -22.62 5.83 10.31
C ASN A 426 -22.03 4.92 9.21
N TRP A 427 -22.79 3.93 8.75
CA TRP A 427 -22.30 2.94 7.79
C TRP A 427 -21.84 3.58 6.48
N GLU A 428 -22.48 4.66 6.03
CA GLU A 428 -22.15 5.36 4.79
C GLU A 428 -20.72 5.91 4.83
N ASN A 429 -20.36 6.57 5.93
CA ASN A 429 -19.03 7.16 6.07
C ASN A 429 -17.96 6.08 6.26
N ILE A 430 -18.27 5.00 6.97
CA ILE A 430 -17.32 3.90 7.16
C ILE A 430 -17.07 3.18 5.84
N LEU A 431 -18.13 2.83 5.10
CA LEU A 431 -18.01 2.19 3.80
C LEU A 431 -17.26 3.09 2.82
N PHE A 432 -17.54 4.40 2.81
CA PHE A 432 -16.84 5.35 1.96
C PHE A 432 -15.36 5.49 2.31
N ALA A 433 -15.01 5.50 3.61
CA ALA A 433 -13.62 5.57 4.06
C ALA A 433 -12.84 4.33 3.60
N ASN A 434 -13.36 3.12 3.84
CA ASN A 434 -12.75 1.87 3.38
C ASN A 434 -12.63 1.83 1.85
N PHE A 435 -13.66 2.30 1.14
CA PHE A 435 -13.67 2.38 -0.33
C PHE A 435 -12.57 3.30 -0.87
N ALA A 436 -12.43 4.49 -0.30
CA ALA A 436 -11.38 5.44 -0.70
C ALA A 436 -9.98 4.88 -0.38
N GLU A 437 -9.81 4.32 0.82
CA GLU A 437 -8.56 3.65 1.23
C GLU A 437 -8.18 2.50 0.30
N ALA A 438 -9.14 1.64 -0.05
CA ALA A 438 -8.93 0.53 -0.97
C ALA A 438 -8.43 0.98 -2.35
N ILE A 439 -8.95 2.09 -2.88
CA ILE A 439 -8.48 2.64 -4.15
C ILE A 439 -7.04 3.16 -4.02
N GLU A 440 -6.70 3.88 -2.93
CA GLU A 440 -5.33 4.37 -2.71
C GLU A 440 -4.32 3.24 -2.54
N ILE A 441 -4.63 2.26 -1.69
CA ILE A 441 -3.77 1.10 -1.45
C ILE A 441 -3.57 0.32 -2.76
N THR A 442 -4.65 0.09 -3.52
CA THR A 442 -4.56 -0.64 -4.79
C THR A 442 -3.70 0.11 -5.79
N ALA A 443 -3.82 1.44 -5.89
CA ALA A 443 -3.00 2.24 -6.80
C ALA A 443 -1.51 2.12 -6.48
N ILE A 444 -1.14 2.21 -5.19
CA ILE A 444 0.26 2.10 -4.74
C ILE A 444 0.79 0.68 -4.96
N GLN A 445 0.08 -0.34 -4.49
CA GLN A 445 0.55 -1.72 -4.52
C GLN A 445 0.62 -2.31 -5.92
N ARG A 446 -0.27 -1.89 -6.84
CA ARG A 446 -0.31 -2.39 -8.22
C ARG A 446 0.35 -1.45 -9.23
N GLY A 447 0.82 -0.26 -8.80
CA GLY A 447 1.39 0.75 -9.70
C GLY A 447 0.41 1.19 -10.80
N VAL A 448 -0.89 1.25 -10.48
CA VAL A 448 -1.95 1.53 -11.46
C VAL A 448 -2.07 3.03 -11.71
N GLU A 449 -2.13 3.42 -12.97
CA GLU A 449 -2.29 4.81 -13.38
C GLU A 449 -3.56 5.43 -12.79
N ARG A 450 -3.47 6.70 -12.39
CA ARG A 450 -4.63 7.46 -11.90
C ARG A 450 -5.33 8.19 -13.03
N TRP A 451 -6.62 8.46 -12.83
CA TRP A 451 -7.47 9.07 -13.84
C TRP A 451 -8.40 10.14 -13.24
N GLN A 452 -8.65 11.17 -14.03
CA GLN A 452 -9.64 12.21 -13.77
C GLN A 452 -10.45 12.52 -15.03
N PRO A 453 -11.75 12.86 -14.90
CA PRO A 453 -12.58 13.30 -16.02
C PRO A 453 -12.01 14.52 -16.75
N ALA A 454 -12.10 14.51 -18.09
CA ALA A 454 -11.59 15.61 -18.94
C ALA A 454 -12.27 16.96 -18.66
N SER A 455 -13.51 16.93 -18.16
CA SER A 455 -14.23 18.12 -17.69
C SER A 455 -13.54 18.84 -16.52
N PHE A 456 -12.61 18.18 -15.83
CA PHE A 456 -11.78 18.76 -14.78
C PHE A 456 -10.41 19.21 -15.29
N SER A 457 -9.86 18.56 -16.31
CA SER A 457 -8.64 19.02 -16.99
C SER A 457 -8.83 20.35 -17.75
N ALA A 458 -10.07 20.69 -18.13
CA ALA A 458 -10.38 21.88 -18.96
C ALA A 458 -10.74 23.16 -18.18
N ASN A 459 -10.85 23.13 -16.86
CA ASN A 459 -11.22 24.30 -16.03
C ASN A 459 -10.03 25.01 -15.38
N GLY A 460 -8.80 24.73 -15.83
CA GLY A 460 -7.59 25.45 -15.42
C GLY A 460 -7.24 26.69 -16.27
N ALA A 461 -8.08 27.06 -17.25
CA ALA A 461 -7.86 28.22 -18.10
C ALA A 461 -9.05 29.19 -18.05
N ASP A 462 -8.89 30.21 -17.21
CA ASP A 462 -9.43 31.57 -17.31
C ASP A 462 -10.54 31.80 -18.36
N ARG A 463 -11.79 31.90 -17.90
CA ARG A 463 -12.84 32.68 -18.58
C ARG A 463 -13.68 33.43 -17.55
N THR A 464 -13.37 34.70 -17.45
CA THR A 464 -14.09 35.76 -16.76
C THR A 464 -15.49 36.03 -17.37
N ASN A 465 -16.45 36.27 -16.46
CA ASN A 465 -17.68 37.07 -16.54
C ASN A 465 -18.76 36.82 -17.63
N SER A 466 -19.98 36.46 -17.20
CA SER A 466 -21.02 37.46 -16.82
C SER A 466 -22.41 36.83 -16.65
N ARG A 467 -23.04 37.01 -15.48
CA ARG A 467 -24.29 37.78 -15.31
C ARG A 467 -24.91 37.57 -13.92
N LYS A 468 -24.84 38.66 -13.15
CA LYS A 468 -25.82 39.26 -12.23
C LYS A 468 -26.63 38.33 -11.31
N GLN A 469 -26.32 38.44 -10.02
CA GLN A 469 -27.35 38.76 -9.03
C GLN A 469 -26.78 39.68 -7.94
N THR A 470 -27.68 40.50 -7.41
CA THR A 470 -27.52 41.79 -6.74
C THR A 470 -27.18 41.72 -5.25
N ASP A 471 -26.29 42.63 -4.84
CA ASP A 471 -26.23 43.45 -3.61
C ASP A 471 -26.77 42.91 -2.27
N ALA A 472 -25.86 42.78 -1.28
CA ALA A 472 -25.88 43.53 -0.01
C ALA A 472 -24.62 43.20 0.85
N GLU A 473 -24.05 44.24 1.45
CA GLU A 473 -22.76 44.34 2.14
C GLU A 473 -22.63 43.55 3.45
N CYS A 474 -21.42 43.04 3.74
CA CYS A 474 -20.72 43.23 5.02
C CYS A 474 -19.23 42.88 4.84
N ASP A 475 -18.34 43.78 5.28
CA ASP A 475 -16.88 43.62 5.29
C ASP A 475 -16.46 42.39 6.12
N ASP A 476 -16.19 41.29 5.44
CA ASP A 476 -15.29 40.26 5.93
C ASP A 476 -14.48 39.78 4.73
N MET A 477 -13.20 40.18 4.65
CA MET A 477 -12.30 39.72 3.60
C MET A 477 -12.31 38.19 3.63
N PRO A 478 -12.59 37.48 2.52
CA PRO A 478 -12.70 36.03 2.54
C PRO A 478 -11.36 35.44 3.01
N LYS A 479 -11.34 34.92 4.23
CA LYS A 479 -10.18 34.26 4.82
C LYS A 479 -10.16 32.81 4.37
N ILE A 480 -8.96 32.29 4.18
CA ILE A 480 -8.75 30.88 3.89
C ILE A 480 -7.76 30.30 4.89
N THR A 481 -8.12 29.15 5.44
CA THR A 481 -7.27 28.42 6.37
C THR A 481 -6.25 27.61 5.58
N ILE A 482 -4.96 27.88 5.81
CA ILE A 482 -3.84 27.12 5.24
C ILE A 482 -2.96 26.56 6.35
N ARG A 483 -2.16 25.53 6.02
CA ARG A 483 -1.21 24.95 6.97
C ARG A 483 -0.09 25.93 7.28
N PHE A 484 0.30 26.01 8.55
CA PHE A 484 1.42 26.77 9.04
C PHE A 484 2.50 25.82 9.58
N PHE A 485 3.76 26.10 9.21
CA PHE A 485 4.93 25.42 9.78
C PHE A 485 5.87 26.42 10.46
N PRO A 486 6.42 26.07 11.63
CA PRO A 486 7.31 26.97 12.38
C PRO A 486 8.64 27.25 11.66
N SER A 487 9.06 26.37 10.74
CA SER A 487 10.32 26.49 10.01
C SER A 487 10.32 25.66 8.71
N LEU A 488 11.28 25.95 7.83
CA LEU A 488 11.38 25.33 6.49
C LEU A 488 11.72 23.82 6.53
N ASP A 489 12.48 23.39 7.52
CA ASP A 489 12.82 21.98 7.75
C ASP A 489 11.59 21.15 8.14
N VAL A 490 10.71 21.70 8.99
CA VAL A 490 9.44 21.05 9.35
C VAL A 490 8.52 20.95 8.14
N ALA A 491 8.40 22.03 7.36
CA ALA A 491 7.63 22.03 6.12
C ALA A 491 8.18 21.00 5.12
N CYS A 492 9.51 20.96 4.90
CA CYS A 492 10.13 20.02 3.98
C CYS A 492 9.99 18.56 4.45
N GLY A 493 10.11 18.29 5.75
CA GLY A 493 9.87 16.98 6.34
C GLY A 493 8.44 16.50 6.09
N PHE A 494 7.45 17.37 6.29
CA PHE A 494 6.06 17.07 6.00
C PHE A 494 5.85 16.64 4.53
N PHE A 495 6.37 17.40 3.57
CA PHE A 495 6.18 17.10 2.14
C PHE A 495 6.93 15.85 1.66
N ARG A 496 8.03 15.45 2.30
CA ARG A 496 8.73 14.20 2.01
C ARG A 496 7.96 12.97 2.46
N HIS A 497 7.17 13.10 3.53
CA HIS A 497 6.44 12.00 4.17
C HIS A 497 4.98 11.87 3.72
N GLU A 498 4.47 12.74 2.85
CA GLU A 498 3.18 12.57 2.16
C GLU A 498 3.08 11.27 1.29
N GLY A 499 4.12 10.42 1.30
CA GLY A 499 4.14 9.08 0.68
C GLY A 499 4.66 7.92 1.56
N SER A 500 4.86 8.09 2.88
CA SER A 500 5.36 7.02 3.76
C SER A 500 4.75 7.07 5.16
N PHE A 501 4.03 6.01 5.55
CA PHE A 501 3.52 5.80 6.90
C PHE A 501 4.67 5.72 7.93
N LEU A 502 4.68 6.63 8.92
CA LEU A 502 5.32 6.41 10.22
C LEU A 502 4.46 7.02 11.36
N PRO A 503 4.65 6.57 12.61
CA PRO A 503 3.72 6.76 13.74
C PRO A 503 3.65 8.20 14.25
N HIS A 504 2.56 8.47 14.97
CA HIS A 504 2.17 9.68 15.70
C HIS A 504 3.24 10.28 16.65
N GLU A 505 4.37 10.79 16.16
CA GLU A 505 5.25 11.63 16.98
C GLU A 505 5.71 12.95 16.33
N ASN A 506 5.46 13.19 15.03
CA ASN A 506 5.82 14.46 14.37
C ASN A 506 4.70 15.11 13.50
N ALA A 507 3.51 14.52 13.44
CA ALA A 507 2.37 15.08 12.70
C ALA A 507 1.68 16.27 13.41
N ASP A 508 2.05 16.54 14.67
CA ASP A 508 1.39 17.52 15.54
C ASP A 508 2.00 18.95 15.48
N PHE A 509 2.94 19.23 14.56
CA PHE A 509 3.58 20.56 14.44
C PHE A 509 3.02 21.47 13.34
N ALA A 510 2.07 21.00 12.53
CA ALA A 510 1.42 21.81 11.53
C ALA A 510 0.16 22.46 12.12
N GLU A 511 0.28 23.71 12.56
CA GLU A 511 -0.89 24.50 12.95
C GLU A 511 -1.65 24.99 11.70
N SER A 512 -2.82 25.57 11.89
CA SER A 512 -3.59 26.21 10.82
C SER A 512 -3.64 27.72 11.05
N ILE A 513 -3.48 28.50 9.98
CA ILE A 513 -3.56 29.96 10.03
C ILE A 513 -4.55 30.45 8.98
N ASP A 514 -5.35 31.45 9.36
CA ASP A 514 -6.26 32.13 8.45
C ASP A 514 -5.53 33.26 7.72
N VAL A 515 -5.52 33.20 6.39
CA VAL A 515 -4.88 34.21 5.54
C VAL A 515 -5.94 34.87 4.66
N ASP A 516 -5.85 36.18 4.51
CA ASP A 516 -6.76 36.93 3.64
C ASP A 516 -6.60 36.49 2.18
N ASN A 517 -7.71 36.10 1.55
CA ASN A 517 -7.76 35.62 0.18
C ASN A 517 -8.77 36.43 -0.68
N PRO A 518 -8.64 37.76 -0.76
CA PRO A 518 -9.62 38.64 -1.42
C PRO A 518 -9.87 38.34 -2.90
N HIS A 519 -8.95 37.60 -3.55
CA HIS A 519 -9.00 37.27 -4.97
C HIS A 519 -9.12 35.76 -5.25
N GLY A 520 -9.26 34.90 -4.23
CA GLY A 520 -9.40 33.46 -4.42
C GLY A 520 -8.14 32.74 -4.96
N ASN A 521 -6.97 33.39 -4.90
CA ASN A 521 -5.73 32.88 -5.49
C ASN A 521 -4.95 31.95 -4.58
N ILE A 522 -5.28 31.90 -3.27
CA ILE A 522 -4.68 30.99 -2.31
C ILE A 522 -5.48 29.68 -2.28
N ASP A 523 -4.77 28.56 -2.31
CA ASP A 523 -5.31 27.19 -2.39
C ASP A 523 -4.63 26.30 -1.34
N PRO A 524 -5.34 25.78 -0.31
CA PRO A 524 -4.76 25.05 0.81
C PRO A 524 -4.10 23.71 0.43
N SER A 525 -4.36 23.21 -0.77
CA SER A 525 -3.74 21.96 -1.25
C SER A 525 -2.30 22.16 -1.72
N ARG A 526 -1.96 23.37 -2.19
CA ARG A 526 -0.63 23.73 -2.72
C ARG A 526 0.06 24.86 -1.98
N HIS A 527 -0.69 25.69 -1.24
CA HIS A 527 -0.15 26.81 -0.48
C HIS A 527 -0.08 26.53 1.01
N PHE A 528 0.99 27.01 1.64
CA PHE A 528 1.23 26.90 3.07
C PHE A 528 2.02 28.12 3.57
N ALA A 529 1.99 28.34 4.88
CA ALA A 529 2.71 29.43 5.52
C ALA A 529 3.93 28.91 6.31
N VAL A 530 5.03 29.65 6.30
CA VAL A 530 6.22 29.38 7.13
C VAL A 530 6.74 30.65 7.77
N LYS A 531 7.28 30.53 8.99
CA LYS A 531 7.97 31.65 9.66
C LYS A 531 9.41 31.77 9.18
N ALA A 532 9.79 32.97 8.72
CA ALA A 532 11.15 33.28 8.29
C ALA A 532 12.11 33.32 9.48
N SER A 533 13.32 32.74 9.30
CA SER A 533 14.40 32.80 10.28
C SER A 533 15.69 33.35 9.65
N GLY A 534 16.42 34.17 10.41
CA GLY A 534 17.66 34.82 9.97
C GLY A 534 17.43 36.10 9.15
N ASN A 535 18.51 36.63 8.58
CA ASN A 535 18.55 37.94 7.91
C ASN A 535 19.07 37.87 6.46
N SER A 536 19.18 36.67 5.88
CA SER A 536 19.83 36.49 4.58
C SER A 536 19.03 37.04 3.39
N MET A 537 17.73 37.24 3.58
CA MET A 537 16.80 37.78 2.59
C MET A 537 16.29 39.19 2.95
N ASP A 538 16.90 39.84 3.95
CA ASP A 538 16.57 41.20 4.42
C ASP A 538 17.19 42.29 3.54
N GLY A 539 17.02 42.17 2.23
CA GLY A 539 17.59 43.10 1.25
C GLY A 539 16.83 43.09 -0.08
N GLY A 540 17.10 44.09 -0.92
CA GLY A 540 16.38 44.30 -2.18
C GLY A 540 15.07 45.08 -2.02
N ASN A 541 14.21 45.04 -3.04
CA ASN A 541 12.99 45.86 -3.11
C ASN A 541 11.83 45.34 -2.24
N ALA A 542 11.91 44.09 -1.77
CA ALA A 542 10.91 43.45 -0.92
C ALA A 542 11.63 42.64 0.19
N PRO A 543 12.14 43.31 1.24
CA PRO A 543 12.93 42.66 2.28
C PRO A 543 12.08 41.66 3.08
N ILE A 544 12.68 40.51 3.40
CA ILE A 544 12.10 39.48 4.28
C ILE A 544 12.87 39.51 5.60
N LYS A 545 12.18 39.92 6.67
CA LYS A 545 12.77 40.09 7.99
C LYS A 545 12.63 38.82 8.83
N ASN A 546 13.52 38.67 9.80
CA ASN A 546 13.41 37.59 10.78
C ASN A 546 12.07 37.64 11.51
N GLY A 547 11.34 36.52 11.49
CA GLY A 547 10.02 36.36 12.09
C GLY A 547 8.84 36.70 11.19
N ASP A 548 9.05 37.13 9.94
CA ASP A 548 7.98 37.35 8.98
C ASP A 548 7.27 36.04 8.60
N MET A 549 5.97 36.11 8.33
CA MET A 549 5.18 35.00 7.80
C MET A 549 5.25 34.99 6.27
N LEU A 550 5.59 33.85 5.70
CA LEU A 550 5.79 33.68 4.27
C LEU A 550 4.76 32.73 3.70
N LEU A 551 4.03 33.16 2.66
CA LEU A 551 3.18 32.30 1.85
C LEU A 551 4.01 31.62 0.77
N LEU A 552 4.05 30.30 0.79
CA LEU A 552 4.81 29.45 -0.11
C LEU A 552 3.86 28.54 -0.89
N GLU A 553 4.22 28.21 -2.14
CA GLU A 553 3.52 27.26 -2.99
C GLU A 553 4.42 26.03 -3.22
N LYS A 554 3.89 24.82 -3.01
CA LYS A 554 4.60 23.56 -3.24
C LYS A 554 5.08 23.48 -4.69
N ASN A 555 6.33 23.09 -4.88
CA ASN A 555 6.91 22.96 -6.21
C ASN A 555 6.51 21.62 -6.84
N GLU A 556 5.75 21.65 -7.94
CA GLU A 556 5.35 20.46 -8.72
C GLU A 556 6.15 20.32 -10.03
N GLY A 557 7.19 21.13 -10.21
CA GLY A 557 8.04 21.18 -11.40
C GLY A 557 7.88 22.48 -12.19
N GLY A 558 8.96 22.89 -12.88
CA GLY A 558 8.99 24.15 -13.64
C GLY A 558 10.36 24.83 -13.62
N SER A 559 10.45 26.01 -14.23
CA SER A 559 11.68 26.82 -14.19
C SER A 559 11.86 27.44 -12.81
N VAL A 560 12.99 27.12 -12.16
CA VAL A 560 13.37 27.67 -10.86
C VAL A 560 14.21 28.95 -10.96
N SER A 561 14.71 29.28 -12.15
CA SER A 561 15.67 30.37 -12.34
C SER A 561 15.03 31.75 -12.16
N ASN A 562 15.77 32.66 -11.49
CA ASN A 562 15.40 34.01 -11.11
C ASN A 562 14.19 34.12 -10.16
N GLN A 563 13.86 33.05 -9.44
CA GLN A 563 12.77 33.00 -8.47
C GLN A 563 13.30 32.71 -7.07
N ILE A 564 12.54 33.11 -6.04
CA ILE A 564 12.87 32.82 -4.64
C ILE A 564 12.22 31.50 -4.26
N PHE A 565 13.04 30.52 -3.89
CA PHE A 565 12.61 29.18 -3.50
C PHE A 565 13.07 28.86 -2.07
N ALA A 566 12.24 28.10 -1.39
CA ALA A 566 12.65 27.26 -0.29
C ALA A 566 13.34 26.02 -0.88
N VAL A 567 14.59 25.85 -0.51
CA VAL A 567 15.50 24.86 -1.06
C VAL A 567 16.07 24.05 0.08
N GLU A 568 15.95 22.74 -0.03
CA GLU A 568 16.82 21.85 0.71
C GLU A 568 18.13 21.74 -0.08
N TYR A 569 19.20 22.16 0.56
CA TYR A 569 20.55 22.10 0.02
C TYR A 569 21.37 21.10 0.82
N ARG A 570 22.03 20.19 0.11
CA ARG A 570 22.99 19.24 0.70
C ARG A 570 24.39 19.71 0.37
N ASP A 571 25.16 20.02 1.40
CA ASP A 571 26.57 20.36 1.20
C ASP A 571 27.39 19.12 0.80
N GLU A 572 28.62 19.34 0.35
CA GLU A 572 29.54 18.28 -0.09
C GLU A 572 29.96 17.31 1.04
N PHE A 573 29.66 17.66 2.30
CA PHE A 573 29.93 16.86 3.48
C PHE A 573 28.69 16.11 3.98
N GLY A 574 27.56 16.18 3.27
CA GLY A 574 26.30 15.51 3.61
C GLY A 574 25.42 16.26 4.62
N GLY A 575 25.81 17.47 5.01
CA GLY A 575 25.00 18.36 5.84
C GLY A 575 23.78 18.86 5.06
N THR A 576 22.59 18.70 5.63
CA THR A 576 21.34 19.19 5.02
C THR A 576 20.95 20.51 5.65
N SER A 577 20.81 21.55 4.83
CA SER A 577 20.36 22.88 5.23
C SER A 577 19.09 23.26 4.47
N TYR A 578 18.15 23.90 5.15
CA TYR A 578 16.90 24.39 4.55
C TYR A 578 16.96 25.91 4.49
N VAL A 579 17.00 26.46 3.27
CA VAL A 579 17.25 27.87 3.03
C VAL A 579 16.21 28.48 2.09
N LEU A 580 15.87 29.74 2.30
CA LEU A 580 15.11 30.55 1.35
C LEU A 580 16.09 31.43 0.57
N LYS A 581 16.23 31.22 -0.74
CA LYS A 581 17.21 31.91 -1.59
C LYS A 581 16.64 32.19 -2.97
N ARG A 582 17.21 33.19 -3.65
CA ARG A 582 16.95 33.39 -5.07
C ARG A 582 17.84 32.43 -5.87
N VAL A 583 17.24 31.61 -6.72
CA VAL A 583 17.98 30.63 -7.54
C VAL A 583 18.37 31.31 -8.85
N GLU A 584 19.66 31.55 -9.07
CA GLU A 584 20.18 32.18 -10.28
C GLU A 584 21.11 31.23 -11.04
N LYS A 585 21.44 31.56 -12.28
CA LYS A 585 22.55 30.94 -13.00
C LYS A 585 23.65 31.97 -13.18
N ASP A 586 24.89 31.58 -12.94
CA ASP A 586 26.03 32.44 -13.22
C ASP A 586 26.31 32.54 -14.73
N THR A 587 27.37 33.27 -15.09
CA THR A 587 27.78 33.48 -16.50
C THR A 587 28.21 32.18 -17.20
N PHE A 588 28.49 31.11 -16.46
CA PHE A 588 28.87 29.79 -16.97
C PHE A 588 27.70 28.80 -16.96
N GLY A 589 26.50 29.22 -16.54
CA GLY A 589 25.30 28.40 -16.47
C GLY A 589 25.18 27.56 -15.20
N GLN A 590 26.07 27.74 -14.21
CA GLN A 590 26.04 27.04 -12.92
C GLN A 590 24.98 27.66 -12.00
N TYR A 591 24.20 26.83 -11.31
CA TYR A 591 23.19 27.31 -10.37
C TYR A 591 23.83 27.89 -9.11
N CYS A 592 23.30 29.03 -8.67
CA CYS A 592 23.73 29.72 -7.46
C CYS A 592 22.51 30.03 -6.58
N LEU A 593 22.65 29.78 -5.28
CA LEU A 593 21.70 30.23 -4.25
C LEU A 593 22.13 31.61 -3.75
N VAL A 594 21.37 32.64 -4.12
CA VAL A 594 21.71 34.04 -3.89
C VAL A 594 20.93 34.62 -2.71
N SER A 595 21.67 35.18 -1.75
CA SER A 595 21.17 35.98 -0.63
C SER A 595 20.88 37.41 -1.09
N LEU A 596 19.73 37.98 -0.71
CA LEU A 596 19.38 39.37 -1.08
C LEU A 596 19.99 40.42 -0.16
N ASN A 597 20.38 40.03 1.06
CA ASN A 597 21.12 40.90 1.96
C ASN A 597 22.58 41.01 1.51
N LYS A 598 23.02 42.24 1.20
CA LYS A 598 24.37 42.54 0.68
C LYS A 598 25.48 42.28 1.71
N ASP A 599 25.16 42.34 3.00
CA ASP A 599 26.09 42.18 4.11
C ASP A 599 26.16 40.73 4.62
N TYR A 600 25.45 39.80 3.98
CA TYR A 600 25.46 38.38 4.33
C TYR A 600 26.74 37.72 3.81
N LYS A 601 27.48 37.03 4.70
CA LYS A 601 28.81 36.46 4.39
C LYS A 601 28.82 35.59 3.11
N ASP A 602 27.77 34.80 2.90
CA ASP A 602 27.63 33.92 1.73
C ASP A 602 26.57 34.48 0.78
N ARG A 603 26.98 35.48 -0.02
CA ARG A 603 26.07 36.20 -0.91
C ARG A 603 25.57 35.33 -2.06
N ALA A 604 26.42 34.50 -2.63
CA ALA A 604 26.07 33.55 -3.68
C ALA A 604 26.80 32.24 -3.42
N ILE A 605 26.04 31.17 -3.21
CA ILE A 605 26.57 29.82 -2.98
C ILE A 605 26.43 29.05 -4.29
N PRO A 606 27.53 28.68 -4.97
CA PRO A 606 27.45 27.82 -6.14
C PRO A 606 26.98 26.43 -5.70
N VAL A 607 26.01 25.87 -6.41
CA VAL A 607 25.42 24.58 -6.08
C VAL A 607 25.35 23.68 -7.31
N ASN A 608 25.69 22.40 -7.11
CA ASN A 608 25.40 21.37 -8.10
C ASN A 608 23.88 21.11 -8.11
N PRO A 609 23.20 21.09 -9.29
CA PRO A 609 21.80 20.70 -9.41
C PRO A 609 21.42 19.42 -8.66
N GLU A 610 22.31 18.44 -8.59
CA GLU A 610 22.06 17.16 -7.92
C GLU A 610 21.97 17.28 -6.38
N ASN A 611 22.47 18.39 -5.83
CA ASN A 611 22.51 18.68 -4.39
C ASN A 611 21.50 19.77 -3.97
N MET A 612 20.69 20.25 -4.92
CA MET A 612 19.71 21.31 -4.72
C MET A 612 18.31 20.77 -4.97
N PHE A 613 17.46 20.76 -3.94
CA PHE A 613 16.08 20.29 -4.03
C PHE A 613 15.10 21.42 -3.69
N PRO A 614 14.68 22.24 -4.68
CA PRO A 614 13.66 23.25 -4.50
C PRO A 614 12.29 22.60 -4.26
N PHE A 615 11.71 22.82 -3.08
CA PHE A 615 10.46 22.16 -2.68
C PHE A 615 9.27 23.11 -2.60
N ALA A 616 9.50 24.42 -2.49
CA ALA A 616 8.43 25.41 -2.53
C ALA A 616 8.89 26.78 -3.02
N ARG A 617 8.02 27.50 -3.74
CA ARG A 617 8.25 28.84 -4.28
C ARG A 617 7.65 29.89 -3.36
N LEU A 618 8.36 30.99 -3.11
CA LEU A 618 7.82 32.12 -2.37
C LEU A 618 6.78 32.85 -3.23
N ILE A 619 5.55 32.97 -2.72
CA ILE A 619 4.47 33.72 -3.36
C ILE A 619 4.37 35.13 -2.80
N LYS A 620 4.37 35.27 -1.46
CA LYS A 620 4.15 36.57 -0.81
C LYS A 620 4.74 36.59 0.60
N ASN A 621 5.27 37.74 1.01
CA ASN A 621 5.52 38.04 2.43
C ASN A 621 4.23 38.59 3.05
N LEU A 622 3.69 37.89 4.05
CA LEU A 622 2.48 38.25 4.79
C LEU A 622 2.78 39.20 5.97
N GLY A 623 4.07 39.46 6.28
CA GLY A 623 4.50 40.31 7.38
C GLY A 623 4.44 39.61 8.74
N LYS A 624 4.53 40.37 9.84
CA LYS A 624 4.32 39.85 11.20
C LYS A 624 2.84 39.94 11.56
N GLN A 625 2.14 38.81 11.63
CA GLN A 625 0.90 38.75 12.41
C GLN A 625 1.29 38.60 13.89
N GLY A 626 0.67 39.43 14.74
CA GLY A 626 0.99 39.61 16.16
C GLY A 626 0.69 38.39 17.01
#